data_AF-A0A4V2B0A4-F1
#
_entry.id   AF-A0A4V2B0A4-F1
#
_cell.length_a   1.000
_cell.length_b   1.000
_cell.length_c   1.000
_cell.angle_alpha   90.00
_cell.angle_beta   90.00
_cell.angle_gamma   90.00
#
_symmetry.space_group_name_H-M   'P 1'
#
loop_
_entity.id
_entity.type
_entity.pdbx_description
1 polymer ?
#
loop_
_entity_poly.entity_id
_entity_poly.type
_entity_poly.pdbx_seq_one_letter_code
_entity_poly.pdbx_strand_id
1 'polypeptide(L)'
;IITDDGEKDIFTEIEEASGLHANDAIVVECAAALEPFFVAEHLIDGDEESPPPEGVRVDTLVTVVDASTFLKDIESGNDLIERGLAFDEEDDRMVSELLIEQIEFADIVILNKTDLVTTDEGDELESLLGRLNPRAKILRTEFGRVPAGDLVSTNSFDIEETDDGAGWLAELSNDFLETEGAFGVSSFTFVDRRPFHPIRFNELLSDFKIKGLVRAKGYVWVASRHNEIGIWSLAGTASLLTYGGAWFAATPARAWPQDERERMEIMQDWTAPFGDRRQEIAFIGLHMEEEEIRERLEDCLLKPSEMVNGPEAWYSLPDPLPDWHEDTDPEEFGGNDSLT
;
A
#
# COMPACT_ATOMS: atom_id res chain seq x y z
N ILE A 1 6.31 10.04 -26.47
CA ILE A 1 5.24 10.02 -25.45
C ILE A 1 4.21 9.06 -26.00
N ILE A 2 3.98 8.00 -25.23
CA ILE A 2 2.95 7.00 -25.43
C ILE A 2 1.86 7.33 -24.41
N THR A 3 0.61 7.27 -24.81
CA THR A 3 -0.52 7.49 -23.90
C THR A 3 -1.36 6.23 -23.95
N ASP A 4 -1.59 5.63 -22.79
CA ASP A 4 -2.48 4.51 -22.65
C ASP A 4 -3.93 5.00 -22.73
N ASP A 5 -4.58 4.72 -23.86
CA ASP A 5 -5.98 5.02 -24.10
C ASP A 5 -6.87 3.77 -24.00
N GLY A 6 -6.31 2.62 -23.61
CA GLY A 6 -6.98 1.32 -23.54
C GLY A 6 -7.35 0.71 -24.91
N GLU A 7 -7.02 1.34 -26.03
CA GLU A 7 -7.31 0.80 -27.37
C GLU A 7 -6.21 -0.14 -27.88
N LYS A 8 -4.99 -0.01 -27.36
CA LYS A 8 -3.84 -0.81 -27.74
C LYS A 8 -3.03 -1.21 -26.53
N ASP A 9 -2.38 -2.37 -26.65
CA ASP A 9 -1.44 -2.85 -25.66
C ASP A 9 -0.23 -1.89 -25.55
N ILE A 10 -0.09 -1.29 -24.36
CA ILE A 10 0.97 -0.36 -24.01
C ILE A 10 2.37 -0.99 -24.18
N PHE A 11 2.50 -2.30 -23.95
CA PHE A 11 3.77 -3.01 -24.05
C PHE A 11 4.21 -3.14 -25.51
N THR A 12 3.29 -3.49 -26.39
CA THR A 12 3.52 -3.46 -27.85
C THR A 12 3.96 -2.07 -28.32
N GLU A 13 3.33 -0.99 -27.85
CA GLU A 13 3.73 0.37 -28.24
C GLU A 13 5.13 0.75 -27.74
N ILE A 14 5.51 0.31 -26.54
CA ILE A 14 6.86 0.50 -25.98
C ILE A 14 7.89 -0.26 -26.82
N GLU A 15 7.61 -1.50 -27.20
CA GLU A 15 8.50 -2.31 -28.04
C GLU A 15 8.73 -1.64 -29.40
N GLU A 16 7.65 -1.22 -30.08
CA GLU A 16 7.74 -0.51 -31.36
C GLU A 16 8.56 0.79 -31.23
N ALA A 17 8.33 1.56 -30.17
CA ALA A 17 9.04 2.81 -29.92
C ALA A 17 10.54 2.60 -29.60
N SER A 18 10.89 1.48 -28.96
CA SER A 18 12.28 1.11 -28.65
C SER A 18 13.08 0.77 -29.93
N GLY A 19 12.43 0.10 -30.89
CA GLY A 19 13.04 -0.31 -32.16
C GLY A 19 13.39 0.85 -33.11
N LEU A 20 12.90 2.07 -32.84
CA LEU A 20 13.15 3.23 -33.69
C LEU A 20 14.58 3.80 -33.59
N HIS A 21 15.42 3.32 -32.64
CA HIS A 21 16.84 3.72 -32.42
C HIS A 21 17.14 5.24 -32.42
N ALA A 22 16.11 6.08 -32.35
CA ALA A 22 16.17 7.54 -32.40
C ALA A 22 15.69 8.18 -31.09
N ASN A 23 15.16 7.38 -30.16
CA ASN A 23 14.61 7.84 -28.89
C ASN A 23 15.60 7.52 -27.76
N ASP A 24 16.08 8.57 -27.07
CA ASP A 24 16.92 8.42 -25.87
C ASP A 24 16.07 8.18 -24.59
N ALA A 25 14.76 8.43 -24.67
CA ALA A 25 13.79 8.21 -23.60
C ALA A 25 12.38 7.99 -24.17
N ILE A 26 11.60 7.12 -23.52
CA ILE A 26 10.17 6.91 -23.77
C ILE A 26 9.44 7.41 -22.52
N VAL A 27 8.41 8.23 -22.72
CA VAL A 27 7.52 8.68 -21.65
C VAL A 27 6.18 8.02 -21.87
N VAL A 28 5.67 7.35 -20.85
CA VAL A 28 4.41 6.63 -20.87
C VAL A 28 3.45 7.37 -19.94
N GLU A 29 2.37 7.90 -20.51
CA GLU A 29 1.23 8.42 -19.75
C GLU A 29 0.27 7.26 -19.52
N CYS A 30 0.22 6.78 -18.28
CA CYS A 30 -0.69 5.70 -17.88
C CYS A 30 -2.12 6.23 -17.78
N ALA A 31 -3.11 5.39 -18.09
CA ALA A 31 -4.50 5.69 -17.81
C ALA A 31 -4.68 6.02 -16.32
N ALA A 32 -5.65 6.89 -15.99
CA ALA A 32 -5.82 7.36 -14.62
C ALA A 32 -6.15 6.24 -13.62
N ALA A 33 -6.75 5.13 -14.09
CA ALA A 33 -7.08 3.93 -13.30
C ALA A 33 -5.95 2.88 -13.26
N LEU A 34 -4.87 3.09 -14.03
CA LEU A 34 -3.72 2.20 -14.07
C LEU A 34 -2.74 2.57 -12.97
N GLU A 35 -2.20 1.57 -12.31
CA GLU A 35 -1.13 1.76 -11.35
C GLU A 35 0.24 1.71 -12.06
N PRO A 36 1.09 2.74 -11.96
CA PRO A 36 2.38 2.76 -12.66
C PRO A 36 3.34 1.64 -12.25
N PHE A 37 3.23 1.13 -11.01
CA PHE A 37 4.07 0.04 -10.53
C PHE A 37 3.80 -1.26 -11.29
N PHE A 38 2.53 -1.61 -11.53
CA PHE A 38 2.15 -2.77 -12.33
C PHE A 38 2.78 -2.74 -13.73
N VAL A 39 2.78 -1.57 -14.38
CA VAL A 39 3.43 -1.41 -15.69
C VAL A 39 4.94 -1.62 -15.59
N ALA A 40 5.58 -1.12 -14.52
CA ALA A 40 7.01 -1.27 -14.31
C ALA A 40 7.41 -2.73 -14.04
N GLU A 41 6.66 -3.43 -13.19
CA GLU A 41 6.85 -4.85 -12.87
C GLU A 41 6.74 -5.70 -14.14
N HIS A 42 5.68 -5.51 -14.91
CA HIS A 42 5.50 -6.24 -16.17
C HIS A 42 6.61 -5.94 -17.19
N LEU A 43 7.14 -4.70 -17.25
CA LEU A 43 8.28 -4.38 -18.12
C LEU A 43 9.59 -5.05 -17.69
N ILE A 44 9.71 -5.46 -16.42
CA ILE A 44 10.91 -6.07 -15.85
C ILE A 44 10.84 -7.59 -15.94
N ASP A 45 9.74 -8.16 -15.48
CA ASP A 45 9.55 -9.61 -15.38
C ASP A 45 8.96 -10.19 -16.67
N GLY A 46 8.02 -9.47 -17.28
CA GLY A 46 7.22 -9.91 -18.43
C GLY A 46 6.43 -11.19 -18.15
N ASP A 47 5.80 -11.72 -19.19
CA ASP A 47 5.07 -13.00 -19.10
C ASP A 47 5.32 -13.91 -20.32
N GLU A 48 4.62 -15.04 -20.39
CA GLU A 48 4.76 -16.01 -21.49
C GLU A 48 4.36 -15.45 -22.87
N GLU A 49 3.41 -14.52 -22.91
CA GLU A 49 2.87 -13.90 -24.13
C GLU A 49 3.61 -12.59 -24.49
N SER A 50 4.11 -11.87 -23.49
CA SER A 50 4.73 -10.55 -23.55
C SER A 50 6.04 -10.53 -22.73
N PRO A 51 7.16 -11.03 -23.29
CA PRO A 51 8.44 -11.01 -22.60
C PRO A 51 8.99 -9.57 -22.45
N PRO A 52 9.90 -9.32 -21.49
CA PRO A 52 10.48 -8.01 -21.29
C PRO A 52 11.15 -7.47 -22.56
N PRO A 53 10.87 -6.20 -22.96
CA PRO A 53 11.45 -5.64 -24.18
C PRO A 53 12.97 -5.47 -24.08
N GLU A 54 13.70 -5.97 -25.09
CA GLU A 54 15.17 -5.93 -25.08
C GLU A 54 15.70 -4.48 -25.21
N GLY A 55 16.58 -4.09 -24.28
CA GLY A 55 17.23 -2.77 -24.32
C GLY A 55 16.38 -1.62 -23.78
N VAL A 56 15.22 -1.93 -23.20
CA VAL A 56 14.38 -0.99 -22.43
C VAL A 56 14.66 -1.21 -20.95
N ARG A 57 14.61 -0.12 -20.17
CA ARG A 57 14.60 -0.17 -18.71
C ARG A 57 13.64 0.89 -18.19
N VAL A 58 13.01 0.62 -17.06
CA VAL A 58 12.29 1.64 -16.30
C VAL A 58 13.32 2.59 -15.68
N ASP A 59 13.14 3.89 -15.87
CA ASP A 59 14.07 4.92 -15.37
C ASP A 59 13.53 5.66 -14.15
N THR A 60 12.26 6.05 -14.22
CA THR A 60 11.59 6.87 -13.19
C THR A 60 10.08 6.59 -13.20
N LEU A 61 9.49 6.35 -12.03
CA LEU A 61 8.04 6.42 -11.81
C LEU A 61 7.63 7.82 -11.32
N VAL A 62 6.71 8.47 -12.05
CA VAL A 62 6.30 9.85 -11.79
C VAL A 62 4.80 9.92 -11.55
N THR A 63 4.41 10.46 -10.40
CA THR A 63 3.01 10.69 -10.04
C THR A 63 2.73 12.19 -9.95
N VAL A 64 1.64 12.64 -10.58
CA VAL A 64 1.23 14.05 -10.58
C VAL A 64 0.06 14.24 -9.62
N VAL A 65 0.27 15.01 -8.57
CA VAL A 65 -0.75 15.32 -7.55
C VAL A 65 -1.29 16.73 -7.76
N ASP A 66 -2.61 16.86 -7.84
CA ASP A 66 -3.29 18.17 -7.83
C ASP A 66 -3.44 18.66 -6.38
N ALA A 67 -2.67 19.69 -6.02
CA ALA A 67 -2.68 20.26 -4.67
C ALA A 67 -4.07 20.75 -4.22
N SER A 68 -4.94 21.14 -5.16
CA SER A 68 -6.23 21.77 -4.86
C SER A 68 -7.38 20.78 -4.62
N THR A 69 -7.23 19.53 -5.06
CA THR A 69 -8.29 18.51 -4.98
C THR A 69 -7.90 17.25 -4.20
N PHE A 70 -6.60 16.93 -4.10
CA PHE A 70 -6.12 15.64 -3.58
C PHE A 70 -6.77 15.20 -2.26
N LEU A 71 -6.74 16.04 -1.22
CA LEU A 71 -7.35 15.71 0.08
C LEU A 71 -8.86 15.46 -0.01
N LYS A 72 -9.56 16.21 -0.88
CA LYS A 72 -11.00 16.03 -1.11
C LYS A 72 -11.28 14.72 -1.83
N ASP A 73 -10.40 14.33 -2.76
CA ASP A 73 -10.53 13.09 -3.52
C ASP A 73 -10.36 11.87 -2.60
N ILE A 74 -9.39 11.90 -1.68
CA ILE A 74 -9.20 10.87 -0.64
C ILE A 74 -10.43 10.74 0.27
N GLU A 75 -11.00 11.85 0.71
CA GLU A 75 -12.16 11.86 1.62
C GLU A 75 -13.50 11.59 0.91
N SER A 76 -13.53 11.63 -0.43
CA SER A 76 -14.78 11.61 -1.20
C SER A 76 -15.53 10.28 -1.11
N GLY A 77 -14.81 9.18 -0.93
CA GLY A 77 -15.35 7.82 -0.96
C GLY A 77 -16.09 7.49 -2.25
N ASN A 78 -15.61 8.03 -3.37
CA ASN A 78 -16.10 7.68 -4.71
C ASN A 78 -15.32 6.46 -5.20
N ASP A 79 -16.01 5.54 -5.87
CA ASP A 79 -15.38 4.48 -6.66
C ASP A 79 -14.93 4.97 -8.05
N LEU A 80 -14.13 4.17 -8.75
CA LEU A 80 -13.63 4.51 -10.08
C LEU A 80 -14.75 4.58 -11.12
N ILE A 81 -15.83 3.81 -10.96
CA ILE A 81 -16.99 3.79 -11.87
C ILE A 81 -17.74 5.13 -11.79
N GLU A 82 -18.02 5.63 -10.59
CA GLU A 82 -18.68 6.90 -10.33
C GLU A 82 -17.90 8.09 -10.90
N ARG A 83 -16.56 8.00 -10.93
CA ARG A 83 -15.68 8.99 -11.57
C ARG A 83 -15.51 8.79 -13.07
N GLY A 84 -16.01 7.69 -13.64
CA GLY A 84 -15.82 7.34 -15.05
C GLY A 84 -14.37 7.08 -15.41
N LEU A 85 -13.59 6.53 -14.46
CA LEU A 85 -12.18 6.19 -14.61
C LEU A 85 -11.95 4.68 -14.69
N ALA A 86 -12.89 3.87 -14.20
CA ALA A 86 -12.83 2.41 -14.19
C ALA A 86 -12.53 1.81 -15.58
N PHE A 87 -11.75 0.73 -15.60
CA PHE A 87 -11.45 -0.01 -16.83
C PHE A 87 -12.70 -0.68 -17.41
N ASP A 88 -13.54 -1.25 -16.55
CA ASP A 88 -14.79 -1.91 -16.91
C ASP A 88 -15.86 -1.77 -15.79
N GLU A 89 -16.97 -2.49 -15.92
CA GLU A 89 -18.08 -2.46 -14.96
C GLU A 89 -17.81 -3.29 -13.68
N GLU A 90 -16.70 -4.04 -13.63
CA GLU A 90 -16.28 -4.90 -12.52
C GLU A 90 -15.15 -4.26 -11.68
N ASP A 91 -14.48 -3.21 -12.18
CA ASP A 91 -13.48 -2.42 -11.46
C ASP A 91 -14.13 -1.59 -10.33
N ASP A 92 -14.30 -2.24 -9.17
CA ASP A 92 -14.95 -1.71 -7.97
C ASP A 92 -14.01 -0.98 -7.00
N ARG A 93 -12.76 -0.74 -7.42
CA ARG A 93 -11.75 -0.06 -6.62
C ARG A 93 -12.16 1.38 -6.30
N MET A 94 -11.66 1.85 -5.17
CA MET A 94 -11.91 3.21 -4.69
C MET A 94 -10.85 4.18 -5.22
N VAL A 95 -11.26 5.40 -5.54
CA VAL A 95 -10.33 6.46 -5.99
C VAL A 95 -9.23 6.72 -4.96
N SER A 96 -9.58 6.67 -3.67
CA SER A 96 -8.63 6.92 -2.58
C SER A 96 -7.56 5.85 -2.45
N GLU A 97 -7.87 4.60 -2.80
CA GLU A 97 -6.92 3.49 -2.80
C GLU A 97 -5.87 3.69 -3.88
N LEU A 98 -6.33 3.85 -5.12
CA LEU A 98 -5.45 4.06 -6.25
C LEU A 98 -4.56 5.30 -6.10
N LEU A 99 -5.10 6.43 -5.62
CA LEU A 99 -4.32 7.65 -5.43
C LEU A 99 -3.18 7.46 -4.41
N ILE A 100 -3.43 6.69 -3.34
CA ILE A 100 -2.42 6.42 -2.32
C ILE A 100 -1.36 5.47 -2.85
N GLU A 101 -1.75 4.40 -3.55
CA GLU A 101 -0.81 3.45 -4.18
C GLU A 101 0.10 4.14 -5.20
N GLN A 102 -0.47 4.97 -6.08
CA GLN A 102 0.32 5.77 -7.03
C GLN A 102 1.34 6.69 -6.34
N ILE A 103 1.09 7.12 -5.11
CA ILE A 103 2.07 7.89 -4.32
C ILE A 103 3.10 6.96 -3.68
N GLU A 104 2.67 5.84 -3.09
CA GLU A 104 3.54 4.87 -2.39
C GLU A 104 4.66 4.34 -3.30
N PHE A 105 4.41 4.19 -4.61
CA PHE A 105 5.40 3.65 -5.56
C PHE A 105 6.16 4.68 -6.39
N ALA A 106 5.83 5.97 -6.28
CA ALA A 106 6.49 7.01 -7.09
C ALA A 106 7.96 7.24 -6.69
N ASP A 107 8.84 7.42 -7.67
CA ASP A 107 10.18 7.99 -7.42
C ASP A 107 10.10 9.52 -7.27
N ILE A 108 9.17 10.13 -8.02
CA ILE A 108 8.99 11.57 -8.09
C ILE A 108 7.51 11.90 -8.00
N VAL A 109 7.15 12.74 -7.03
CA VAL A 109 5.81 13.28 -6.90
C VAL A 109 5.81 14.73 -7.34
N ILE A 110 5.12 15.04 -8.42
CA ILE A 110 4.91 16.41 -8.88
C ILE A 110 3.68 16.97 -8.16
N LEU A 111 3.90 17.82 -7.15
CA LEU A 111 2.84 18.57 -6.50
C LEU A 111 2.48 19.78 -7.34
N ASN A 112 1.46 19.65 -8.20
CA ASN A 112 1.05 20.66 -9.17
C ASN A 112 -0.10 21.53 -8.66
N LYS A 113 -0.35 22.64 -9.36
CA LYS A 113 -1.38 23.66 -9.05
C LYS A 113 -1.18 24.32 -7.69
N THR A 114 0.08 24.48 -7.29
CA THR A 114 0.46 25.17 -6.05
C THR A 114 0.02 26.64 -6.02
N ASP A 115 -0.30 27.23 -7.18
CA ASP A 115 -0.92 28.55 -7.31
C ASP A 115 -2.39 28.62 -6.86
N LEU A 116 -3.06 27.48 -6.72
CA LEU A 116 -4.48 27.39 -6.31
C LEU A 116 -4.67 27.12 -4.82
N VAL A 117 -3.59 26.92 -4.07
CA VAL A 117 -3.61 26.65 -2.62
C VAL A 117 -2.77 27.68 -1.88
N THR A 118 -3.02 27.82 -0.58
CA THR A 118 -2.16 28.62 0.28
C THR A 118 -0.82 27.93 0.52
N THR A 119 0.17 28.68 0.98
CA THR A 119 1.49 28.11 1.35
C THR A 119 1.33 27.05 2.44
N ASP A 120 0.50 27.30 3.45
CA ASP A 120 0.27 26.38 4.56
C ASP A 120 -0.38 25.07 4.07
N GLU A 121 -1.43 25.14 3.24
CA GLU A 121 -2.06 23.94 2.63
C GLU A 121 -1.08 23.14 1.76
N GLY A 122 -0.21 23.84 1.01
CA GLY A 122 0.84 23.21 0.22
C GLY A 122 1.90 22.52 1.08
N ASP A 123 2.30 23.14 2.20
CA ASP A 123 3.25 22.60 3.16
C ASP A 123 2.69 21.38 3.91
N GLU A 124 1.40 21.43 4.29
CA GLU A 124 0.65 20.30 4.86
C GLU A 124 0.64 19.11 3.90
N LEU A 125 0.27 19.34 2.64
CA LEU A 125 0.18 18.28 1.65
C LEU A 125 1.56 17.70 1.29
N GLU A 126 2.59 18.54 1.10
CA GLU A 126 3.96 18.05 0.86
C GLU A 126 4.45 17.20 2.04
N SER A 127 4.17 17.62 3.28
CA SER A 127 4.52 16.84 4.47
C SER A 127 3.79 15.50 4.53
N LEU A 128 2.51 15.46 4.11
CA LEU A 128 1.73 14.23 4.06
C LEU A 128 2.29 13.27 3.00
N LEU A 129 2.55 13.78 1.80
CA LEU A 129 3.14 13.00 0.70
C LEU A 129 4.50 12.42 1.09
N GLY A 130 5.34 13.20 1.76
CA GLY A 130 6.64 12.73 2.26
C GLY A 130 6.52 11.69 3.38
N ARG A 131 5.37 11.63 4.08
CA ARG A 131 5.10 10.56 5.05
C ARG A 131 4.56 9.31 4.40
N LEU A 132 3.74 9.44 3.35
CA LEU A 132 3.23 8.32 2.55
C LEU A 132 4.33 7.65 1.73
N ASN A 133 5.27 8.43 1.21
CA ASN A 133 6.43 7.93 0.48
C ASN A 133 7.68 8.76 0.86
N PRO A 134 8.49 8.27 1.82
CA PRO A 134 9.72 8.92 2.25
C PRO A 134 10.85 8.91 1.21
N ARG A 135 10.76 8.03 0.21
CA ARG A 135 11.75 7.86 -0.86
C ARG A 135 11.55 8.89 -1.98
N ALA A 136 10.30 9.25 -2.25
CA ALA A 136 9.95 10.12 -3.35
C ALA A 136 10.56 11.52 -3.25
N LYS A 137 11.11 12.01 -4.37
CA LYS A 137 11.44 13.42 -4.54
C LYS A 137 10.18 14.21 -4.86
N ILE A 138 9.79 15.13 -3.98
CA ILE A 138 8.62 15.99 -4.20
C ILE A 138 9.02 17.27 -4.92
N LEU A 139 8.30 17.61 -5.99
CA LEU A 139 8.53 18.79 -6.83
C LEU A 139 7.27 19.67 -6.89
N ARG A 140 7.31 20.85 -6.24
CA ARG A 140 6.24 21.86 -6.38
C ARG A 140 6.24 22.51 -7.75
N THR A 141 5.06 22.62 -8.35
CA THR A 141 4.90 23.21 -9.68
C THR A 141 3.62 24.02 -9.81
N GLU A 142 3.65 24.91 -10.81
CA GLU A 142 2.49 25.61 -11.34
C GLU A 142 2.36 25.25 -12.82
N PHE A 143 1.15 24.97 -13.29
CA PHE A 143 0.86 24.62 -14.68
C PHE A 143 1.69 23.43 -15.22
N GLY A 144 2.07 22.48 -14.36
CA GLY A 144 2.83 21.28 -14.73
C GLY A 144 4.24 21.55 -15.24
N ARG A 145 4.84 22.71 -14.93
CA ARG A 145 6.17 23.08 -15.43
C ARG A 145 7.27 22.43 -14.60
N VAL A 146 7.87 21.38 -15.15
CA VAL A 146 9.06 20.70 -14.60
C VAL A 146 10.18 20.67 -15.65
N PRO A 147 11.46 20.86 -15.27
CA PRO A 147 12.57 20.59 -16.17
C PRO A 147 12.58 19.13 -16.60
N ALA A 148 12.65 18.84 -17.91
CA ALA A 148 12.63 17.45 -18.39
C ALA A 148 13.75 16.58 -17.78
N GLY A 149 14.93 17.15 -17.51
CA GLY A 149 16.04 16.43 -16.87
C GLY A 149 15.81 16.07 -15.41
N ASP A 150 14.75 16.56 -14.78
CA ASP A 150 14.30 16.06 -13.47
C ASP A 150 13.38 14.84 -13.60
N LEU A 151 12.90 14.48 -14.80
CA LEU A 151 11.93 13.39 -15.04
C LEU A 151 12.47 12.25 -15.89
N VAL A 152 13.47 12.50 -16.74
CA VAL A 152 14.06 11.47 -17.63
C VAL A 152 15.55 11.35 -17.41
N SER A 153 16.06 10.13 -17.55
CA SER A 153 17.48 9.79 -17.32
C SER A 153 17.93 10.04 -15.88
N THR A 154 17.03 9.86 -14.92
CA THR A 154 17.34 10.05 -13.50
C THR A 154 18.02 8.82 -12.90
N ASN A 155 17.73 7.62 -13.43
CA ASN A 155 18.04 6.31 -12.86
C ASN A 155 17.59 6.20 -11.38
N SER A 156 16.40 6.71 -11.07
CA SER A 156 15.83 6.66 -9.71
C SER A 156 15.09 5.37 -9.40
N PHE A 157 14.59 4.69 -10.43
CA PHE A 157 13.79 3.49 -10.24
C PHE A 157 14.66 2.29 -9.83
N ASP A 158 14.27 1.64 -8.75
CA ASP A 158 14.75 0.34 -8.30
C ASP A 158 13.55 -0.43 -7.75
N ILE A 159 13.33 -1.65 -8.23
CA ILE A 159 12.11 -2.42 -7.92
C ILE A 159 12.08 -2.85 -6.45
N GLU A 160 13.21 -3.28 -5.90
CA GLU A 160 13.30 -3.73 -4.50
C GLU A 160 13.10 -2.53 -3.57
N GLU A 161 13.76 -1.40 -3.84
CA GLU A 161 13.58 -0.18 -3.04
C GLU A 161 12.16 0.43 -3.19
N THR A 162 11.48 0.17 -4.30
CA THR A 162 10.12 0.68 -4.54
C THR A 162 9.08 -0.14 -3.81
N ASP A 163 9.18 -1.48 -3.86
CA ASP A 163 8.29 -2.39 -3.13
C ASP A 163 8.41 -2.20 -1.61
N ASP A 164 9.65 -2.07 -1.11
CA ASP A 164 9.92 -1.85 0.32
C ASP A 164 9.79 -0.36 0.76
N GLY A 165 9.61 0.56 -0.19
CA GLY A 165 9.76 2.01 0.01
C GLY A 165 8.55 2.72 0.59
N ALA A 166 7.42 2.04 0.72
CA ALA A 166 6.17 2.65 1.16
C ALA A 166 6.27 3.17 2.61
N GLY A 167 5.68 4.34 2.88
CA GLY A 167 5.80 5.01 4.16
C GLY A 167 5.24 4.23 5.35
N TRP A 168 4.24 3.37 5.13
CA TRP A 168 3.74 2.49 6.18
C TRP A 168 4.76 1.42 6.59
N LEU A 169 5.58 0.90 5.66
CA LEU A 169 6.66 -0.03 5.98
C LEU A 169 7.75 0.64 6.82
N ALA A 170 8.14 1.86 6.44
CA ALA A 170 9.08 2.68 7.21
C ALA A 170 8.56 3.00 8.62
N GLU A 171 7.25 3.09 8.81
CA GLU A 171 6.62 3.25 10.13
C GLU A 171 6.71 1.97 10.96
N LEU A 172 6.47 0.80 10.34
CA LEU A 172 6.60 -0.49 11.02
C LEU A 172 8.05 -0.77 11.44
N SER A 173 9.03 -0.39 10.61
CA SER A 173 10.45 -0.55 10.94
C SER A 173 10.97 0.45 11.98
N ASN A 174 10.17 1.45 12.36
CA ASN A 174 10.58 2.61 13.16
C ASN A 174 11.73 3.40 12.51
N ASP A 175 11.85 3.38 11.18
CA ASP A 175 12.89 4.10 10.45
C ASP A 175 12.61 5.60 10.33
N PHE A 176 11.42 6.04 10.72
CA PHE A 176 11.19 7.46 10.92
C PHE A 176 11.95 7.95 12.14
N LEU A 177 12.92 8.83 11.89
CA LEU A 177 13.40 9.76 12.90
C LEU A 177 12.17 10.44 13.52
N GLU A 178 12.10 10.51 14.86
CA GLU A 178 11.06 11.23 15.62
C GLU A 178 11.02 12.72 15.21
N THR A 179 10.43 13.00 14.05
CA THR A 179 9.98 14.33 13.68
C THR A 179 8.56 14.43 14.20
N GLU A 180 8.40 15.20 15.29
CA GLU A 180 7.09 15.77 15.63
C GLU A 180 6.44 16.26 14.34
N GLY A 181 5.21 15.78 14.10
CA GLY A 181 4.48 15.98 12.87
C GLY A 181 4.53 17.41 12.36
N ALA A 182 5.30 17.66 11.30
CA ALA A 182 5.29 18.95 10.64
C ALA A 182 3.89 19.17 10.06
N PHE A 183 3.36 20.38 10.24
CA PHE A 183 2.08 20.78 9.65
C PHE A 183 0.90 19.86 10.02
N GLY A 184 0.94 19.20 11.18
CA GLY A 184 -0.14 18.34 11.66
C GLY A 184 -0.21 16.96 11.00
N VAL A 185 0.79 16.58 10.19
CA VAL A 185 0.93 15.22 9.66
C VAL A 185 1.53 14.34 10.73
N SER A 186 0.89 13.22 11.06
CA SER A 186 1.37 12.27 12.06
C SER A 186 1.23 10.85 11.58
N SER A 187 2.01 9.96 12.16
CA SER A 187 1.81 8.53 12.04
C SER A 187 2.17 7.84 13.34
N PHE A 188 1.64 6.64 13.52
CA PHE A 188 2.00 5.76 14.62
C PHE A 188 1.74 4.30 14.25
N THR A 189 2.38 3.40 14.99
CA THR A 189 2.09 1.96 14.92
C THR A 189 1.22 1.52 16.11
N PHE A 190 0.15 0.79 15.82
CA PHE A 190 -0.62 0.04 16.81
C PHE A 190 -0.06 -1.38 16.92
N VAL A 191 0.45 -1.72 18.11
CA VAL A 191 0.97 -3.06 18.41
C VAL A 191 0.24 -3.63 19.62
N ASP A 192 -0.32 -4.83 19.48
CA ASP A 192 -0.90 -5.58 20.60
C ASP A 192 -0.70 -7.09 20.42
N ARG A 193 -0.61 -7.83 21.53
CA ARG A 193 -0.41 -9.28 21.56
C ARG A 193 -1.69 -10.06 21.88
N ARG A 194 -2.85 -9.44 21.67
CA ARG A 194 -4.17 -10.06 21.75
C ARG A 194 -4.78 -10.13 20.36
N PRO A 195 -5.48 -11.21 20.00
CA PRO A 195 -6.22 -11.24 18.74
C PRO A 195 -7.47 -10.35 18.82
N PHE A 196 -7.92 -9.87 17.68
CA PHE A 196 -9.23 -9.23 17.55
C PHE A 196 -10.36 -10.26 17.68
N HIS A 197 -11.47 -9.83 18.27
CA HIS A 197 -12.71 -10.58 18.24
C HIS A 197 -13.37 -10.42 16.85
N PRO A 198 -13.68 -11.50 16.12
CA PRO A 198 -14.15 -11.44 14.73
C PRO A 198 -15.36 -10.53 14.51
N ILE A 199 -16.40 -10.67 15.33
CA ILE A 199 -17.59 -9.80 15.26
C ILE A 199 -17.25 -8.31 15.47
N ARG A 200 -16.53 -7.98 16.55
CA ARG A 200 -16.21 -6.57 16.89
C ARG A 200 -15.31 -5.95 15.82
N PHE A 201 -14.37 -6.72 15.27
CA PHE A 201 -13.51 -6.26 14.20
C PHE A 201 -14.27 -6.07 12.89
N ASN A 202 -15.18 -6.97 12.53
CA ASN A 202 -16.03 -6.78 11.35
C ASN A 202 -16.94 -5.53 11.47
N GLU A 203 -17.51 -5.31 12.66
CA GLU A 203 -18.26 -4.08 12.97
C GLU A 203 -17.37 -2.84 12.85
N LEU A 204 -16.12 -2.92 13.33
CA LEU A 204 -15.13 -1.86 13.18
C LEU A 204 -14.89 -1.53 11.71
N LEU A 205 -14.53 -2.53 10.89
CA LEU A 205 -14.21 -2.36 9.46
C LEU A 205 -15.35 -1.68 8.68
N SER A 206 -16.60 -2.03 9.01
CA SER A 206 -17.79 -1.48 8.35
C SER A 206 -18.03 0.01 8.65
N ASP A 207 -17.49 0.53 9.76
CA ASP A 207 -17.72 1.89 10.25
C ASP A 207 -16.40 2.62 10.58
N PHE A 208 -15.27 2.19 10.01
CA PHE A 208 -13.96 2.76 10.33
C PHE A 208 -13.71 4.05 9.54
N LYS A 209 -14.45 5.09 9.92
CA LYS A 209 -14.24 6.45 9.40
C LYS A 209 -13.72 7.33 10.52
N ILE A 210 -12.47 7.74 10.41
CA ILE A 210 -11.82 8.64 11.36
C ILE A 210 -11.29 9.83 10.58
N LYS A 211 -11.64 11.02 11.07
CA LYS A 211 -11.24 12.26 10.41
C LYS A 211 -9.71 12.36 10.39
N GLY A 212 -9.17 12.74 9.24
CA GLY A 212 -7.73 12.96 9.07
C GLY A 212 -6.92 11.67 8.88
N LEU A 213 -7.51 10.48 9.04
CA LEU A 213 -6.85 9.23 8.68
C LEU A 213 -6.78 9.13 7.15
N VAL A 214 -5.56 8.94 6.63
CA VAL A 214 -5.31 8.86 5.19
C VAL A 214 -4.95 7.44 4.78
N ARG A 215 -4.10 6.77 5.56
CA ARG A 215 -3.61 5.43 5.25
C ARG A 215 -3.50 4.62 6.54
N ALA A 216 -4.01 3.40 6.53
CA ALA A 216 -3.62 2.38 7.50
C ALA A 216 -3.24 1.10 6.76
N LYS A 217 -2.12 0.46 7.13
CA LYS A 217 -1.77 -0.84 6.57
C LYS A 217 -1.01 -1.67 7.59
N GLY A 218 -1.25 -2.97 7.62
CA GLY A 218 -0.43 -3.89 8.38
C GLY A 218 -1.09 -5.22 8.70
N TYR A 219 -0.45 -5.96 9.59
CA TYR A 219 -0.80 -7.32 9.95
C TYR A 219 -1.82 -7.34 11.09
N VAL A 220 -2.90 -8.10 10.88
CA VAL A 220 -3.94 -8.32 11.88
C VAL A 220 -4.03 -9.78 12.26
N TRP A 221 -4.24 -10.02 13.56
CA TRP A 221 -4.46 -11.34 14.11
C TRP A 221 -5.90 -11.47 14.61
N VAL A 222 -6.68 -12.34 13.97
CA VAL A 222 -8.09 -12.57 14.30
C VAL A 222 -8.25 -13.88 15.08
N ALA A 223 -9.07 -13.88 16.13
CA ALA A 223 -9.15 -15.02 17.05
C ALA A 223 -9.66 -16.31 16.40
N SER A 224 -10.68 -16.23 15.54
CA SER A 224 -11.21 -17.37 14.77
C SER A 224 -10.25 -17.88 13.70
N ARG A 225 -9.35 -17.01 13.21
CA ARG A 225 -8.35 -17.31 12.17
C ARG A 225 -6.95 -17.38 12.78
N HIS A 226 -6.84 -18.09 13.91
CA HIS A 226 -5.68 -18.04 14.81
C HIS A 226 -4.31 -18.33 14.16
N ASN A 227 -4.29 -19.09 13.06
CA ASN A 227 -3.05 -19.49 12.37
C ASN A 227 -2.69 -18.61 11.18
N GLU A 228 -3.57 -17.69 10.81
CA GLU A 228 -3.49 -16.91 9.59
C GLU A 228 -3.20 -15.44 9.93
N ILE A 229 -2.45 -14.81 9.05
CA ILE A 229 -2.20 -13.37 9.05
C ILE A 229 -3.28 -12.75 8.17
N GLY A 230 -4.02 -11.76 8.69
CA GLY A 230 -4.79 -10.87 7.83
C GLY A 230 -3.94 -9.66 7.48
N ILE A 231 -4.06 -9.15 6.25
CA ILE A 231 -3.51 -7.85 5.88
C ILE A 231 -4.68 -6.87 5.80
N TRP A 232 -4.71 -5.91 6.71
CA TRP A 232 -5.66 -4.82 6.62
C TRP A 232 -5.03 -3.66 5.87
N SER A 233 -5.70 -3.22 4.80
CA SER A 233 -5.33 -2.08 3.97
C SER A 233 -6.48 -1.08 3.99
N LEU A 234 -6.21 0.15 4.42
CA LEU A 234 -7.14 1.26 4.37
C LEU A 234 -6.48 2.44 3.68
N ALA A 235 -7.18 3.04 2.73
CA ALA A 235 -6.74 4.24 2.01
C ALA A 235 -7.93 5.17 1.84
N GLY A 236 -7.91 6.32 2.52
CA GLY A 236 -9.06 7.20 2.69
C GLY A 236 -10.24 6.46 3.32
N THR A 237 -11.28 6.22 2.52
CA THR A 237 -12.48 5.49 2.96
C THR A 237 -12.53 4.04 2.49
N ALA A 238 -11.60 3.62 1.64
CA ALA A 238 -11.48 2.25 1.16
C ALA A 238 -10.88 1.39 2.26
N SER A 239 -11.46 0.21 2.53
CA SER A 239 -10.93 -0.72 3.54
C SER A 239 -11.05 -2.14 3.01
N LEU A 240 -9.89 -2.77 2.85
CA LEU A 240 -9.73 -4.12 2.33
C LEU A 240 -9.03 -5.00 3.37
N LEU A 241 -9.48 -6.25 3.51
CA LEU A 241 -8.87 -7.23 4.41
C LEU A 241 -8.60 -8.53 3.63
N THR A 242 -7.34 -8.84 3.40
CA THR A 242 -6.89 -9.99 2.60
C THR A 242 -6.10 -11.01 3.41
N TYR A 243 -5.85 -12.19 2.82
CA TYR A 243 -4.95 -13.19 3.38
C TYR A 243 -3.49 -12.76 3.26
N GLY A 244 -2.73 -12.79 4.35
CA GLY A 244 -1.30 -12.49 4.40
C GLY A 244 -0.40 -13.70 4.62
N GLY A 245 -0.93 -14.92 4.47
CA GLY A 245 -0.17 -16.14 4.79
C GLY A 245 -0.42 -16.67 6.20
N ALA A 246 0.46 -17.58 6.64
CA ALA A 246 0.38 -18.19 7.96
C ALA A 246 1.48 -17.65 8.88
N TRP A 247 1.14 -17.44 10.16
CA TRP A 247 2.14 -17.10 11.17
C TRP A 247 3.23 -18.16 11.26
N PHE A 248 4.49 -17.78 11.51
CA PHE A 248 5.58 -18.74 11.67
C PHE A 248 5.32 -19.71 12.82
N ALA A 249 4.63 -19.26 13.87
CA ALA A 249 4.19 -20.11 14.96
C ALA A 249 3.07 -21.11 14.61
N ALA A 250 2.47 -21.02 13.42
CA ALA A 250 1.62 -22.05 12.82
C ALA A 250 2.35 -22.88 11.75
N THR A 251 3.48 -22.39 11.23
CA THR A 251 4.25 -23.00 10.15
C THR A 251 5.24 -24.05 10.67
N PRO A 252 5.30 -25.26 10.06
CA PRO A 252 6.30 -26.26 10.43
C PRO A 252 7.73 -25.74 10.25
N ALA A 253 8.62 -26.01 11.20
CA ALA A 253 10.02 -25.52 11.20
C ALA A 253 10.82 -25.84 9.92
N ARG A 254 10.42 -26.87 9.15
CA ARG A 254 11.05 -27.19 7.86
C ARG A 254 10.79 -26.17 6.75
N ALA A 255 9.68 -25.43 6.86
CA ALA A 255 9.24 -24.42 5.90
C ALA A 255 9.62 -23.00 6.35
N TRP A 256 10.33 -22.87 7.48
CA TRP A 256 10.90 -21.59 7.88
C TRP A 256 12.09 -21.24 6.98
N PRO A 257 12.43 -19.95 6.84
CA PRO A 257 13.64 -19.52 6.15
C PRO A 257 14.87 -20.29 6.62
N GLN A 258 15.80 -20.59 5.72
CA GLN A 258 17.05 -21.27 6.08
C GLN A 258 18.16 -20.29 6.48
N ASP A 259 18.02 -19.03 6.10
CA ASP A 259 18.92 -17.96 6.50
C ASP A 259 18.84 -17.69 8.01
N GLU A 260 19.99 -17.49 8.64
CA GLU A 260 20.07 -17.31 10.10
C GLU A 260 19.62 -15.91 10.53
N ARG A 261 19.85 -14.88 9.69
CA ARG A 261 19.46 -13.51 9.99
C ARG A 261 17.93 -13.36 9.98
N GLU A 262 17.28 -13.87 8.94
CA GLU A 262 15.80 -13.87 8.85
C GLU A 262 15.15 -14.62 10.02
N ARG A 263 15.73 -15.77 10.42
CA ARG A 263 15.26 -16.48 11.63
C ARG A 263 15.41 -15.65 12.90
N MET A 264 16.50 -14.90 13.03
CA MET A 264 16.73 -14.06 14.20
C MET A 264 15.75 -12.88 14.26
N GLU A 265 15.35 -12.34 13.11
CA GLU A 265 14.30 -11.30 13.02
C GLU A 265 12.96 -11.85 13.49
N ILE A 266 12.53 -13.02 12.99
CA ILE A 266 11.30 -13.71 13.46
C ILE A 266 11.33 -13.93 14.99
N MET A 267 12.50 -14.30 15.52
CA MET A 267 12.66 -14.56 16.95
C MET A 267 12.65 -13.30 17.82
N GLN A 268 12.95 -12.12 17.27
CA GLN A 268 12.87 -10.85 18.00
C GLN A 268 11.42 -10.53 18.36
N ASP A 269 10.48 -10.86 17.48
CA ASP A 269 9.05 -10.63 17.70
C ASP A 269 8.34 -11.78 18.43
N TRP A 270 9.07 -12.84 18.77
CA TRP A 270 8.48 -14.05 19.32
C TRP A 270 8.13 -13.91 20.80
N THR A 271 6.83 -13.96 21.12
CA THR A 271 6.33 -13.89 22.49
C THR A 271 5.49 -15.12 22.85
N ALA A 272 5.90 -15.84 23.88
CA ALA A 272 5.13 -16.98 24.39
C ALA A 272 3.77 -16.51 24.97
N PRO A 273 2.68 -17.30 24.81
CA PRO A 273 2.65 -18.63 24.20
C PRO A 273 2.38 -18.64 22.70
N PHE A 274 2.13 -17.49 22.07
CA PHE A 274 1.55 -17.40 20.72
C PHE A 274 2.57 -17.09 19.61
N GLY A 275 3.84 -16.96 19.96
CA GLY A 275 4.94 -16.78 19.02
C GLY A 275 4.94 -15.39 18.39
N ASP A 276 5.05 -15.34 17.07
CA ASP A 276 5.12 -14.11 16.27
C ASP A 276 3.77 -13.40 16.08
N ARG A 277 2.66 -14.05 16.45
CA ARG A 277 1.29 -13.50 16.37
C ARG A 277 1.15 -12.17 17.09
N ARG A 278 0.61 -11.17 16.39
CA ARG A 278 0.37 -9.81 16.90
C ARG A 278 -0.57 -9.01 16.00
N GLN A 279 -1.07 -7.90 16.55
CA GLN A 279 -1.47 -6.75 15.75
C GLN A 279 -0.23 -5.91 15.50
N GLU A 280 -0.05 -5.45 14.28
CA GLU A 280 1.00 -4.52 13.89
C GLU A 280 0.52 -3.72 12.68
N ILE A 281 0.00 -2.53 12.94
CA ILE A 281 -0.72 -1.72 11.94
C ILE A 281 -0.16 -0.31 12.00
N ALA A 282 0.37 0.19 10.89
CA ALA A 282 0.79 1.57 10.75
C ALA A 282 -0.39 2.45 10.34
N PHE A 283 -0.47 3.66 10.89
CA PHE A 283 -1.47 4.67 10.56
C PHE A 283 -0.76 5.96 10.17
N ILE A 284 -1.18 6.59 9.08
CA ILE A 284 -0.67 7.88 8.60
C ILE A 284 -1.87 8.81 8.35
N GLY A 285 -1.80 10.04 8.83
CA GLY A 285 -2.89 10.99 8.70
C GLY A 285 -2.49 12.44 8.90
N LEU A 286 -3.41 13.33 8.55
CA LEU A 286 -3.32 14.78 8.73
C LEU A 286 -4.36 15.21 9.76
N HIS A 287 -3.91 15.76 10.89
CA HIS A 287 -4.76 16.12 12.03
C HIS A 287 -5.64 14.95 12.51
N MET A 288 -5.11 13.72 12.47
CA MET A 288 -5.84 12.54 12.94
C MET A 288 -5.86 12.46 14.47
N GLU A 289 -6.95 11.91 15.00
CA GLU A 289 -7.12 11.67 16.44
C GLU A 289 -6.60 10.26 16.78
N GLU A 290 -5.30 10.15 17.08
CA GLU A 290 -4.63 8.87 17.39
C GLU A 290 -5.30 8.12 18.55
N GLU A 291 -5.68 8.83 19.62
CA GLU A 291 -6.32 8.25 20.78
C GLU A 291 -7.65 7.58 20.43
N GLU A 292 -8.46 8.18 19.56
CA GLU A 292 -9.72 7.58 19.09
C GLU A 292 -9.46 6.28 18.32
N ILE A 293 -8.45 6.28 17.44
CA ILE A 293 -8.05 5.08 16.68
C ILE A 293 -7.67 3.95 17.65
N ARG A 294 -6.80 4.25 18.61
CA ARG A 294 -6.31 3.27 19.59
C ARG A 294 -7.47 2.71 20.42
N GLU A 295 -8.33 3.56 20.96
CA GLU A 295 -9.48 3.13 21.78
C GLU A 295 -10.39 2.18 21.00
N ARG A 296 -10.72 2.51 19.74
CA ARG A 296 -11.58 1.67 18.90
C ARG A 296 -10.96 0.31 18.57
N LEU A 297 -9.66 0.27 18.30
CA LEU A 297 -8.94 -0.99 18.07
C LEU A 297 -8.86 -1.82 19.36
N GLU A 298 -8.54 -1.20 20.49
CA GLU A 298 -8.48 -1.86 21.79
C GLU A 298 -9.83 -2.49 22.19
N ASP A 299 -10.93 -1.79 21.89
CA ASP A 299 -12.28 -2.28 22.11
C ASP A 299 -12.63 -3.51 21.25
N CYS A 300 -11.90 -3.77 20.17
CA CYS A 300 -12.06 -4.96 19.34
C CYS A 300 -11.26 -6.16 19.84
N LEU A 301 -10.23 -5.96 20.66
CA LEU A 301 -9.37 -7.04 21.15
C LEU A 301 -10.12 -7.99 22.10
N LEU A 302 -9.69 -9.26 22.11
CA LEU A 302 -10.16 -10.20 23.11
C LEU A 302 -9.90 -9.67 24.53
N LYS A 303 -10.94 -9.74 25.36
CA LYS A 303 -10.91 -9.35 26.77
C LYS A 303 -10.19 -10.43 27.57
N PRO A 304 -9.65 -10.12 28.76
CA PRO A 304 -8.98 -11.10 29.60
C PRO A 304 -9.82 -12.36 29.88
N SER A 305 -11.15 -12.22 30.03
CA SER A 305 -12.07 -13.35 30.22
C SER A 305 -12.20 -14.25 28.99
N GLU A 306 -12.01 -13.71 27.79
CA GLU A 306 -12.10 -14.44 26.52
C GLU A 306 -10.75 -15.08 26.16
N MET A 307 -9.65 -14.40 26.52
CA MET A 307 -8.29 -14.92 26.35
C MET A 307 -8.05 -16.24 27.09
N VAL A 308 -8.66 -16.42 28.27
CA VAL A 308 -8.51 -17.64 29.08
C VAL A 308 -9.09 -18.88 28.39
N ASN A 309 -10.03 -18.72 27.44
CA ASN A 309 -10.65 -19.86 26.75
C ASN A 309 -9.70 -20.55 25.76
N GLY A 310 -8.70 -19.83 25.25
CA GLY A 310 -7.67 -20.34 24.35
C GLY A 310 -8.14 -20.67 22.92
N PRO A 311 -7.20 -21.07 22.03
CA PRO A 311 -7.44 -21.19 20.59
C PRO A 311 -8.58 -22.13 20.19
N GLU A 312 -8.71 -23.29 20.85
CA GLU A 312 -9.78 -24.27 20.60
C GLU A 312 -11.18 -23.63 20.69
N ALA A 313 -11.38 -22.75 21.68
CA ALA A 313 -12.64 -22.03 21.82
C ALA A 313 -12.76 -20.88 20.82
N TRP A 314 -11.65 -20.23 20.48
CA TRP A 314 -11.64 -19.10 19.55
C TRP A 314 -12.02 -19.49 18.13
N TYR A 315 -11.61 -20.68 17.65
CA TYR A 315 -12.05 -21.23 16.36
C TYR A 315 -13.58 -21.41 16.27
N SER A 316 -14.28 -21.48 17.40
CA SER A 316 -15.74 -21.61 17.46
C SER A 316 -16.46 -20.27 17.59
N LEU A 317 -15.75 -19.14 17.61
CA LEU A 317 -16.38 -17.81 17.58
C LEU A 317 -17.08 -17.61 16.24
N PRO A 318 -18.28 -16.99 16.21
CA PRO A 318 -18.89 -16.61 14.95
C PRO A 318 -17.98 -15.62 14.22
N ASP A 319 -17.69 -15.91 12.96
CA ASP A 319 -16.80 -15.14 12.12
C ASP A 319 -17.58 -14.59 10.91
N PRO A 320 -17.98 -13.31 10.94
CA PRO A 320 -18.68 -12.68 9.84
C PRO A 320 -17.74 -12.02 8.81
N LEU A 321 -16.41 -12.10 9.00
CA LEU A 321 -15.45 -11.52 8.07
C LEU A 321 -15.52 -12.24 6.71
N PRO A 322 -15.22 -11.56 5.60
CA PRO A 322 -15.18 -12.17 4.27
C PRO A 322 -14.22 -13.37 4.25
N ASP A 323 -14.50 -14.36 3.41
CA ASP A 323 -13.55 -15.46 3.19
C ASP A 323 -12.30 -14.89 2.52
N TRP A 324 -11.12 -15.21 3.06
CA TRP A 324 -9.87 -14.70 2.50
C TRP A 324 -9.37 -15.54 1.33
N HIS A 325 -9.97 -16.72 1.09
CA HIS A 325 -9.53 -17.68 0.08
C HIS A 325 -10.40 -17.69 -1.18
N GLU A 326 -11.41 -16.81 -1.27
CA GLU A 326 -12.29 -16.72 -2.46
C GLU A 326 -11.72 -15.83 -3.57
N ASP A 327 -10.84 -14.87 -3.26
CA ASP A 327 -10.29 -13.88 -4.24
C ASP A 327 -8.80 -14.06 -4.58
N THR A 328 -8.12 -15.07 -4.04
CA THR A 328 -6.78 -15.42 -4.53
C THR A 328 -6.92 -16.23 -5.81
N ASP A 329 -6.92 -15.55 -6.97
CA ASP A 329 -6.46 -16.22 -8.18
C ASP A 329 -4.99 -16.62 -7.91
N PRO A 330 -4.60 -17.90 -8.02
CA PRO A 330 -3.26 -18.36 -7.66
C PRO A 330 -2.11 -17.70 -8.43
N GLU A 331 -2.41 -16.84 -9.40
CA GLU A 331 -1.46 -16.22 -10.31
C GLU A 331 -1.00 -14.81 -9.86
N GLU A 332 -1.71 -14.12 -8.95
CA GLU A 332 -1.35 -12.74 -8.54
C GLU A 332 -0.32 -12.63 -7.40
N PHE A 333 0.04 -13.75 -6.77
CA PHE A 333 1.23 -13.84 -5.90
C PHE A 333 2.19 -14.92 -6.42
N GLY A 334 2.57 -14.80 -7.69
CA GLY A 334 3.61 -15.59 -8.35
C GLY A 334 5.04 -15.32 -7.89
N GLY A 335 5.24 -14.96 -6.61
CA GLY A 335 6.54 -14.81 -5.97
C GLY A 335 7.11 -16.16 -5.53
N ASN A 336 7.56 -16.95 -6.50
CA ASN A 336 8.54 -18.04 -6.37
C ASN A 336 8.16 -19.24 -5.47
N ASP A 337 7.19 -20.05 -5.91
CA ASP A 337 7.08 -21.45 -5.51
C ASP A 337 7.72 -22.35 -6.58
N SER A 338 9.05 -22.48 -6.50
CA SER A 338 9.84 -23.38 -7.36
C SER A 338 10.77 -24.28 -6.54
N LEU A 339 10.23 -25.27 -5.83
CA LEU A 339 10.99 -26.45 -5.41
C LEU A 339 10.13 -27.73 -5.41
N THR A 340 10.01 -28.35 -6.59
CA THR A 340 10.03 -29.82 -6.73
C THR A 340 11.42 -30.32 -7.05
#